data_AF-A0A7M4ABJ1-F1
#
_entry.id   AF-A0A7M4ABJ1-F1
#
_cell.length_a   1.000
_cell.length_b   1.000
_cell.length_c   1.000
_cell.angle_alpha   90.00
_cell.angle_beta   90.00
_cell.angle_gamma   90.00
#
_symmetry.space_group_name_H-M   'P 1'
#
loop_
_entity.id
_entity.type
_entity.pdbx_description
1 polymer ?
#
loop_
_entity_poly.entity_id
_entity_poly.type
_entity_poly.pdbx_seq_one_letter_code
_entity_poly.pdbx_strand_id
1 'polypeptide(L)'
;MVDVYLEMLMNSVHSVQTQRQYARTFGLFLRFTGLKNGREVISLDTKRLKELVIEYVLHLKNTISPNSLPTYMYSVISFCEINDIELKWKKIKKFYPPKVKLSGDNAYSTEDVRKMLAT
;
A
#
# COMPACT_ATOMS: atom_id res chain seq x y z
N MET A 1 -6.38 22.33 -7.15
CA MET A 1 -7.61 21.63 -7.56
C MET A 1 -7.74 20.42 -6.65
N VAL A 2 -8.88 20.27 -6.00
CA VAL A 2 -9.15 19.15 -5.08
C VAL A 2 -9.29 17.87 -5.91
N ASP A 3 -8.63 16.79 -5.48
CA ASP A 3 -8.66 15.49 -6.16
C ASP A 3 -9.89 14.69 -5.73
N VAL A 4 -11.01 14.93 -6.42
CA VAL A 4 -12.33 14.35 -6.10
C VAL A 4 -12.28 12.82 -6.00
N TYR A 5 -11.49 12.16 -6.84
CA TYR A 5 -11.39 10.70 -6.86
C TYR A 5 -10.64 10.15 -5.65
N LEU A 6 -9.63 10.89 -5.18
CA LEU A 6 -8.94 10.54 -3.94
C LEU A 6 -9.84 10.81 -2.72
N GLU A 7 -10.64 11.88 -2.75
CA GLU A 7 -11.61 12.17 -1.69
C GLU A 7 -12.70 11.09 -1.58
N MET A 8 -13.16 10.53 -2.69
CA MET A 8 -14.07 9.39 -2.68
C MET A 8 -13.48 8.20 -1.91
N LEU A 9 -12.19 7.89 -2.14
CA LEU A 9 -11.47 6.87 -1.37
C LEU A 9 -11.37 7.21 0.11
N MET A 10 -11.07 8.47 0.47
CA MET A 10 -10.97 8.85 1.88
C MET A 10 -12.31 8.72 2.60
N ASN A 11 -13.41 9.10 1.95
CA ASN A 11 -14.75 9.00 2.52
C ASN A 11 -15.27 7.55 2.65
N SER A 12 -14.77 6.61 1.82
CA SER A 12 -15.15 5.20 1.95
C SER A 12 -14.47 4.50 3.14
N VAL A 13 -13.42 5.09 3.70
CA VAL A 13 -12.63 4.51 4.78
C VAL A 13 -13.05 5.13 6.12
N HIS A 14 -13.60 4.32 7.02
CA HIS A 14 -14.09 4.83 8.32
C HIS A 14 -12.99 5.22 9.32
N SER A 15 -11.81 4.60 9.23
CA SER A 15 -10.69 4.87 10.14
C SER A 15 -9.85 6.06 9.65
N VAL A 16 -9.76 7.11 10.47
CA VAL A 16 -8.91 8.27 10.20
C VAL A 16 -7.43 7.87 10.05
N GLN A 17 -6.97 6.87 10.81
CA GLN A 17 -5.62 6.35 10.68
C GLN A 17 -5.41 5.68 9.31
N THR A 18 -6.38 4.89 8.86
CA THR A 18 -6.32 4.25 7.54
C THR A 18 -6.39 5.29 6.41
N GLN A 19 -7.22 6.33 6.53
CA GLN A 19 -7.26 7.45 5.58
C GLN A 19 -5.88 8.11 5.44
N ARG A 20 -5.23 8.45 6.57
CA ARG A 20 -3.87 9.04 6.57
C ARG A 20 -2.85 8.12 5.91
N GLN A 21 -2.92 6.83 6.24
CA GLN A 21 -2.04 5.83 5.65
C GLN A 21 -2.26 5.72 4.13
N TYR A 22 -3.51 5.72 3.68
CA TYR A 22 -3.87 5.62 2.27
C TYR A 22 -3.44 6.86 1.49
N ALA A 23 -3.70 8.06 2.01
CA ALA A 23 -3.23 9.30 1.41
C ALA A 23 -1.71 9.31 1.24
N ARG A 24 -0.97 8.87 2.27
CA ARG A 24 0.49 8.76 2.23
C ARG A 24 0.96 7.76 1.17
N THR A 25 0.46 6.53 1.19
CA THR A 25 0.93 5.46 0.29
C THR A 25 0.49 5.67 -1.15
N PHE A 26 -0.69 6.25 -1.37
CA PHE A 26 -1.15 6.64 -2.70
C PHE A 26 -0.32 7.79 -3.27
N GLY A 27 0.03 8.78 -2.44
CA GLY A 27 0.96 9.84 -2.84
C GLY A 27 2.34 9.32 -3.25
N LEU A 28 2.83 8.25 -2.62
CA LEU A 28 4.06 7.57 -3.04
C LEU A 28 3.93 6.90 -4.41
N PHE A 29 2.76 6.30 -4.71
CA PHE A 29 2.47 5.74 -6.02
C PHE A 29 2.41 6.81 -7.12
N LEU A 30 1.73 7.94 -6.86
CA LEU A 30 1.69 9.08 -7.77
C LEU A 30 3.11 9.62 -8.05
N ARG A 31 3.91 9.80 -7.00
CA ARG A 31 5.31 10.25 -7.13
C ARG A 31 6.17 9.27 -7.94
N PHE A 32 5.98 7.97 -7.76
CA PHE A 32 6.71 6.95 -8.52
C PHE A 32 6.33 6.97 -10.01
N THR A 33 5.04 7.09 -10.30
CA THR A 33 4.51 7.07 -11.69
C THR A 33 4.67 8.40 -12.42
N GLY A 34 4.92 9.49 -11.69
CA GLY A 34 4.94 10.85 -12.22
C GLY A 34 3.55 11.45 -12.47
N LEU A 35 2.49 10.75 -12.05
CA LEU A 35 1.11 11.22 -12.14
C LEU A 35 0.84 12.26 -11.05
N LYS A 36 0.02 13.27 -11.35
CA LYS A 36 -0.21 14.39 -10.43
C LYS A 36 -1.38 14.17 -9.47
N ASN A 37 -2.35 13.36 -9.87
CA ASN A 37 -3.61 13.17 -9.14
C ASN A 37 -4.34 11.91 -9.63
N GLY A 38 -5.39 11.52 -8.91
CA GLY A 38 -6.27 10.41 -9.22
C GLY A 38 -6.98 10.53 -10.57
N ARG A 39 -7.27 11.75 -11.05
CA ARG A 39 -7.85 11.96 -12.38
C ARG A 39 -6.93 11.45 -13.48
N GLU A 40 -5.64 11.74 -13.40
CA GLU A 40 -4.66 11.23 -14.35
C GLU A 40 -4.56 9.69 -14.27
N VAL A 41 -4.68 9.10 -13.07
CA VAL A 41 -4.71 7.64 -12.90
C VAL A 41 -5.91 7.01 -13.63
N ILE A 42 -7.10 7.59 -13.48
CA ILE A 42 -8.34 7.09 -14.11
C ILE A 42 -8.35 7.31 -15.62
N SER A 43 -7.66 8.36 -16.09
CA SER A 43 -7.57 8.68 -17.52
C SER A 43 -6.61 7.76 -18.29
N LEU A 44 -5.82 6.95 -17.59
CA LEU A 44 -4.92 5.98 -18.22
C LEU A 44 -5.71 4.82 -18.82
N ASP A 45 -5.21 4.28 -19.93
CA ASP A 45 -5.72 3.02 -20.42
C ASP A 45 -5.40 1.89 -19.43
N THR A 46 -6.32 0.92 -19.33
CA THR A 46 -6.23 -0.18 -18.36
C THR A 46 -4.93 -0.99 -18.50
N LYS A 47 -4.40 -1.10 -19.73
CA LYS A 47 -3.16 -1.84 -19.99
C LYS A 47 -1.96 -1.09 -19.40
N ARG A 48 -1.86 0.21 -19.64
CA ARG A 48 -0.80 1.06 -19.11
C ARG A 48 -0.85 1.19 -17.60
N LEU A 49 -2.05 1.35 -17.02
CA LEU A 49 -2.20 1.38 -15.58
C LEU A 49 -1.73 0.07 -14.94
N LYS A 50 -2.08 -1.08 -15.54
CA LYS A 50 -1.59 -2.39 -15.09
C LYS A 50 -0.06 -2.49 -15.15
N GLU A 51 0.58 -2.01 -16.22
CA GLU A 51 2.03 -1.99 -16.36
C GLU A 51 2.68 -1.16 -15.24
N LEU A 52 2.19 0.07 -15.02
CA LEU A 52 2.67 0.95 -13.95
C LEU A 52 2.52 0.35 -12.55
N VAL A 53 1.39 -0.32 -12.30
CA VAL A 53 1.15 -1.02 -11.03
C VAL A 53 2.15 -2.16 -10.82
N ILE A 54 2.47 -2.92 -11.87
CA ILE A 54 3.48 -3.99 -11.79
C ILE A 54 4.87 -3.41 -11.58
N GLU A 55 5.24 -2.37 -12.33
CA GLU A 55 6.51 -1.65 -12.15
C GLU A 55 6.66 -1.12 -10.72
N TYR A 56 5.58 -0.57 -10.15
CA TYR A 56 5.58 -0.10 -8.77
C TYR A 56 5.74 -1.24 -7.75
N VAL A 57 5.08 -2.39 -7.96
CA VAL A 57 5.28 -3.58 -7.11
C VAL A 57 6.74 -4.04 -7.15
N LEU A 58 7.38 -4.04 -8.32
CA LEU A 58 8.79 -4.40 -8.46
C LEU A 58 9.72 -3.39 -7.78
N HIS A 59 9.39 -2.10 -7.86
CA HIS A 59 10.11 -1.06 -7.13
C HIS A 59 9.99 -1.23 -5.62
N LEU A 60 8.77 -1.47 -5.10
CA LEU A 60 8.53 -1.69 -3.68
C LEU A 60 9.27 -2.94 -3.17
N LYS A 61 9.32 -4.00 -3.96
CA LYS A 61 10.04 -5.23 -3.62
C LYS A 61 11.53 -4.98 -3.28
N ASN A 62 12.15 -3.99 -3.91
CA ASN A 62 13.56 -3.66 -3.71
C ASN A 62 13.81 -2.54 -2.69
N THR A 63 12.76 -1.87 -2.22
CA THR A 63 12.88 -0.66 -1.38
C THR A 63 12.32 -0.81 0.02
N ILE A 64 11.37 -1.74 0.23
CA ILE A 64 10.71 -1.95 1.52
C ILE A 64 10.68 -3.42 1.92
N SER A 65 10.41 -3.68 3.19
CA SER A 65 10.27 -5.05 3.68
C SER A 65 9.15 -5.80 2.94
N PRO A 66 9.32 -7.11 2.67
CA PRO A 66 8.29 -7.93 2.02
C PRO A 66 6.91 -7.86 2.69
N ASN A 67 6.91 -7.77 4.02
CA ASN A 67 5.68 -7.74 4.81
C ASN A 67 4.95 -6.40 4.75
N SER A 68 5.66 -5.31 4.42
CA SER A 68 5.06 -3.99 4.27
C SER A 68 4.45 -3.76 2.89
N LEU A 69 4.88 -4.50 1.86
CA LEU A 69 4.45 -4.28 0.48
C LEU A 69 2.92 -4.29 0.30
N PRO A 70 2.16 -5.24 0.87
CA PRO A 70 0.70 -5.21 0.78
C PRO A 70 0.10 -3.91 1.28
N THR A 71 0.62 -3.35 2.37
CA THR A 71 0.15 -2.10 2.98
C THR A 71 0.31 -0.89 2.05
N TYR A 72 1.36 -0.87 1.23
CA TYR A 72 1.57 0.17 0.22
C TYR A 72 0.63 0.01 -0.97
N MET A 73 0.27 -1.24 -1.29
CA MET A 73 -0.60 -1.55 -2.42
C MET A 73 -2.09 -1.42 -2.09
N TYR A 74 -2.51 -1.51 -0.83
CA TYR A 74 -3.93 -1.41 -0.46
C TYR A 74 -4.57 -0.10 -0.89
N SER A 75 -3.88 1.04 -0.79
CA SER A 75 -4.44 2.32 -1.25
C SER A 75 -4.62 2.35 -2.77
N VAL A 76 -3.69 1.79 -3.54
CA VAL A 76 -3.81 1.69 -5.00
C VAL A 76 -4.95 0.75 -5.40
N ILE A 77 -5.09 -0.39 -4.71
CA ILE A 77 -6.17 -1.35 -4.95
C ILE A 77 -7.51 -0.72 -4.63
N SER A 78 -7.67 -0.16 -3.43
CA SER A 78 -8.92 0.47 -3.01
C SER A 78 -9.27 1.69 -3.87
N PHE A 79 -8.28 2.47 -4.31
CA PHE A 79 -8.51 3.56 -5.26
C PHE A 79 -9.13 3.03 -6.56
N CYS A 80 -8.55 1.98 -7.15
CA CYS A 80 -9.10 1.38 -8.36
C CYS A 80 -10.50 0.79 -8.13
N GLU A 81 -10.73 0.10 -7.01
CA GLU A 81 -12.03 -0.51 -6.70
C GLU A 81 -13.15 0.53 -6.55
N ILE A 82 -12.87 1.68 -5.93
CA ILE A 82 -13.88 2.76 -5.71
C ILE A 82 -14.17 3.55 -6.98
N ASN A 83 -13.20 3.60 -7.89
CA ASN A 83 -13.33 4.31 -9.16
C ASN A 83 -13.65 3.36 -10.33
N ASP A 84 -14.18 2.18 -10.05
CA ASP A 84 -14.63 1.17 -11.03
C ASP A 84 -13.55 0.73 -12.04
N ILE A 85 -12.28 0.75 -11.62
CA ILE A 85 -11.15 0.27 -12.42
C ILE A 85 -10.88 -1.21 -12.12
N GLU A 86 -11.32 -2.08 -13.02
CA GLU A 86 -11.09 -3.52 -12.89
C GLU A 86 -9.68 -3.94 -13.36
N LEU A 87 -8.85 -4.39 -12.42
CA LEU A 87 -7.58 -5.05 -12.71
C LEU A 87 -7.57 -6.49 -12.21
N LYS A 88 -6.82 -7.36 -12.90
CA LYS A 88 -6.64 -8.77 -12.49
C LYS A 88 -5.67 -8.86 -11.30
N TRP A 89 -6.09 -8.42 -10.12
CA TRP A 89 -5.26 -8.34 -8.90
C TRP A 89 -4.61 -9.65 -8.50
N LYS A 90 -5.28 -10.80 -8.70
CA LYS A 90 -4.68 -12.13 -8.47
C LYS A 90 -3.40 -12.34 -9.29
N LYS A 91 -3.31 -11.79 -10.51
CA LYS A 91 -2.09 -11.85 -11.33
C LYS A 91 -1.02 -10.90 -10.81
N ILE A 92 -1.40 -9.69 -10.40
CA ILE A 92 -0.47 -8.68 -9.85
C ILE A 92 0.16 -9.17 -8.53
N LYS A 93 -0.63 -9.79 -7.65
CA LYS A 93 -0.16 -10.34 -6.37
C LYS A 93 0.87 -11.48 -6.53
N LYS A 94 0.96 -12.12 -7.71
CA LYS A 94 2.03 -13.11 -7.98
C LYS A 94 3.43 -12.50 -8.03
N PHE A 95 3.53 -11.17 -8.23
CA PHE A 95 4.81 -10.46 -8.21
C PHE A 95 5.24 -10.04 -6.79
N TYR A 96 4.42 -10.30 -5.78
CA TYR A 96 4.74 -9.95 -4.40
C TYR A 96 5.84 -10.89 -3.87
N PRO A 97 6.76 -10.38 -3.04
CA PRO A 97 7.74 -11.22 -2.38
C PRO A 97 7.05 -12.19 -1.40
N PRO A 98 7.68 -13.34 -1.11
CA PRO A 98 7.20 -14.22 -0.05
C PRO A 98 7.23 -13.48 1.30
N LYS A 99 6.24 -13.75 2.15
CA LYS A 99 6.22 -13.19 3.50
C LYS A 99 7.37 -13.75 4.32
N VAL A 100 8.00 -12.88 5.10
CA VAL A 100 9.07 -13.27 6.03
C VAL A 100 8.46 -13.41 7.42
N LYS A 101 8.82 -14.47 8.16
CA LYS A 101 8.35 -14.67 9.55
C LYS A 101 8.78 -13.48 10.40
N LEU A 102 7.81 -12.82 11.06
CA LEU A 102 8.03 -11.58 11.83
C LEU A 102 8.41 -11.83 13.30
N SER A 103 7.96 -12.95 13.87
CA SER A 103 8.03 -13.19 15.31
C SER A 103 8.08 -14.69 15.60
N GLY A 104 8.34 -15.03 16.86
CA GLY A 104 8.38 -16.42 17.36
C GLY A 104 9.76 -16.92 17.73
N ASP A 105 10.77 -16.05 17.80
CA ASP A 105 12.13 -16.48 18.13
C ASP A 105 12.52 -16.18 19.59
N ASN A 106 11.92 -15.18 20.27
CA ASN A 106 12.10 -14.97 21.72
C ASN A 106 10.90 -14.24 22.34
N ALA A 107 10.09 -14.93 23.15
CA ALA A 107 9.23 -14.24 24.11
C ALA A 107 10.11 -13.70 25.25
N TYR A 108 9.77 -12.55 25.84
CA TYR A 108 10.50 -12.09 27.03
C TYR A 108 10.40 -13.14 28.12
N SER A 109 11.55 -13.57 28.65
CA SER A 109 11.58 -14.39 29.84
C SER A 109 11.19 -13.57 31.06
N THR A 110 10.78 -14.24 32.13
CA THR A 110 10.55 -13.59 33.44
C THR A 110 11.77 -12.77 33.88
N GLU A 111 12.96 -13.19 33.48
CA GLU A 111 14.23 -12.55 33.85
C GLU A 111 14.48 -11.29 33.04
N ASP A 112 14.07 -11.27 31.76
CA ASP A 112 14.09 -10.07 30.93
C ASP A 112 13.11 -9.03 31.45
N VAL A 113 11.90 -9.45 31.85
CA VAL A 113 10.90 -8.57 32.47
C VAL A 113 11.41 -8.00 33.79
N ARG A 114 12.06 -8.82 34.62
CA ARG A 114 12.66 -8.36 35.89
C ARG A 114 13.73 -7.31 35.67
N LYS A 115 14.59 -7.46 34.66
CA LYS A 115 15.60 -6.44 34.29
C LYS A 115 14.97 -5.13 33.81
N MET A 116 13.85 -5.18 33.10
CA MET A 116 13.12 -3.98 32.67
C MET A 116 12.44 -3.25 33.83
N LEU A 117 11.97 -3.98 34.83
CA LEU A 117 11.25 -3.44 36.00
C LEU A 117 12.16 -3.07 37.17
N ALA A 118 13.41 -3.55 37.20
CA ALA A 118 14.40 -3.17 38.19
C ALA A 118 14.93 -1.76 37.89
N THR A 119 14.11 -0.77 38.23
CA THR A 119 14.48 0.66 38.34
C THR A 119 14.77 0.99 39.80
#